data_AF-A0A4Y2Q2I5-F1
#
_entry.id   AF-A0A4Y2Q2I5-F1
#
_cell.length_a   1.000
_cell.length_b   1.000
_cell.length_c   1.000
_cell.angle_alpha   90.00
_cell.angle_beta   90.00
_cell.angle_gamma   90.00
#
_symmetry.space_group_name_H-M   'P 1'
#
loop_
_entity.id
_entity.type
_entity.pdbx_description
1 polymer ?
#
loop_
_entity_poly.entity_id
_entity_poly.type
_entity_poly.pdbx_seq_one_letter_code
_entity_poly.pdbx_strand_id
1 'polypeptide(L)'
;MGEKQRISKGHNPSTFIQQCTFNGKMCLKEYLSNFSNFRYGNCVTFNKRTNMIKSRKVSKTGTGSGLLLSLYFEADKYMAPTPTIGGIVIIHDPDEIPAPEEKGYIISHGYETVIGMKQTIFKRLPAPYKDRCIDYKARSAEFTRSKDECIRKCIQMRSFTQCGCIDPTLSILLHEFRSCDISNETESCCLDDVLDRMSRTGSTCNCPLPCRFVSYGEELSRSLLRSINITESFSLPKNDVARVKIFYSTLKKLVYEQRPQWEVSELLSILGNEFALWLGSSLVFFGEILEILVLYVKHVSAYIFFRFKQKMVSPV
;
A
#
# COMPACT_ATOMS: atom_id res chain seq x y z
N MET A 1 -17.58 -3.99 23.35
CA MET A 1 -16.89 -2.82 23.97
C MET A 1 -16.55 -1.81 22.89
N GLY A 2 -16.97 -0.55 23.02
CA GLY A 2 -16.78 0.46 21.96
C GLY A 2 -15.33 0.97 21.83
N GLU A 3 -14.97 1.53 20.66
CA GLU A 3 -13.61 2.00 20.34
C GLU A 3 -13.05 3.00 21.36
N LYS A 4 -13.82 4.04 21.72
CA LYS A 4 -13.41 5.06 22.71
C LYS A 4 -13.04 4.45 24.05
N GLN A 5 -13.78 3.43 24.47
CA GLN A 5 -13.54 2.74 25.74
C GLN A 5 -12.30 1.83 25.66
N ARG A 6 -12.04 1.22 24.49
CA ARG A 6 -10.80 0.44 24.26
C ARG A 6 -9.58 1.35 24.31
N ILE A 7 -9.66 2.54 23.71
CA ILE A 7 -8.59 3.53 23.73
C ILE A 7 -8.30 3.99 25.17
N SER A 8 -9.33 4.25 25.98
CA SER A 8 -9.15 4.71 27.36
C SER A 8 -8.57 3.65 28.29
N LYS A 9 -8.81 2.36 28.02
CA LYS A 9 -8.25 1.25 28.82
C LYS A 9 -6.89 0.75 28.33
N GLY A 10 -6.52 1.05 27.09
CA GLY A 10 -5.23 0.67 26.52
C GLY A 10 -4.07 1.52 27.05
N HIS A 11 -2.83 1.05 26.84
CA HIS A 11 -1.63 1.80 27.21
C HIS A 11 -1.62 3.21 26.59
N ASN A 12 -1.16 4.19 27.35
CA ASN A 12 -1.10 5.57 26.87
C ASN A 12 0.10 5.72 25.90
N PRO A 13 -0.13 6.15 24.64
CA PRO A 13 0.95 6.39 23.68
C PRO A 13 2.09 7.28 24.19
N SER A 14 1.76 8.26 25.05
CA SER A 14 2.72 9.23 25.56
C SER A 14 3.63 8.66 26.64
N THR A 15 3.18 7.64 27.39
CA THR A 15 3.99 6.94 28.39
C THR A 15 4.74 5.76 27.78
N PHE A 16 4.18 5.16 26.72
CA PHE A 16 4.78 4.07 25.98
C PHE A 16 6.11 4.47 25.31
N ILE A 17 6.17 5.65 24.66
CA ILE A 17 7.40 6.17 24.04
C ILE A 17 8.06 7.17 24.99
N GLN A 18 9.05 6.71 25.75
CA GLN A 18 9.81 7.55 26.70
C GLN A 18 10.78 8.50 25.99
N GLN A 19 11.48 8.00 24.97
CA GLN A 19 12.41 8.78 24.18
C GLN A 19 12.24 8.46 22.70
N CYS A 20 12.19 9.49 21.87
CA CYS A 20 12.16 9.37 20.42
C CYS A 20 13.15 10.36 19.82
N THR A 21 14.12 9.86 19.05
CA THR A 21 15.00 10.69 18.24
C THR A 21 15.03 10.20 16.80
N PHE A 22 15.06 11.15 15.86
CA PHE A 22 15.20 10.89 14.44
C PHE A 22 16.27 11.80 13.88
N ASN A 23 17.27 11.22 13.20
CA ASN A 23 18.41 11.96 12.66
C ASN A 23 19.12 12.84 13.72
N GLY A 24 19.30 12.28 14.92
CA GLY A 24 19.93 12.95 16.07
C GLY A 24 19.09 14.04 16.76
N LYS A 25 17.87 14.31 16.31
CA LYS A 25 16.98 15.34 16.90
C LYS A 25 15.77 14.68 17.58
N MET A 26 15.23 15.30 18.62
CA MET A 26 13.99 14.81 19.24
C MET A 26 12.84 14.81 18.24
N CYS A 27 12.01 13.76 18.28
CA CYS A 27 10.84 13.65 17.43
C CYS A 27 9.81 14.72 17.78
N LEU A 28 9.24 15.36 16.76
CA LEU A 28 8.10 16.26 16.92
C LEU A 28 6.81 15.45 17.03
N LYS A 29 5.91 15.86 17.95
CA LYS A 29 4.62 15.18 18.18
C LYS A 29 3.75 15.09 16.94
N GLU A 30 3.85 16.06 16.02
CA GLU A 30 3.11 16.08 14.74
C GLU A 30 3.42 14.87 13.84
N TYR A 31 4.60 14.27 13.97
CA TYR A 31 5.01 13.10 13.18
C TYR A 31 4.65 11.78 13.85
N LEU A 32 4.03 11.82 15.03
CA LEU A 32 3.50 10.66 15.74
C LEU A 32 1.98 10.68 15.63
N SER A 33 1.43 9.66 15.00
CA SER A 33 -0.03 9.49 14.85
C SER A 33 -0.48 8.24 15.58
N ASN A 34 -1.54 8.37 16.37
CA ASN A 34 -2.10 7.24 17.11
C ASN A 34 -3.19 6.57 16.30
N PHE A 35 -3.30 5.25 16.40
CA PHE A 35 -4.41 4.49 15.87
C PHE A 35 -4.76 3.35 16.83
N SER A 36 -6.01 2.89 16.81
CA SER A 36 -6.43 1.71 17.55
C SER A 36 -6.35 0.49 16.65
N ASN A 37 -5.75 -0.59 17.15
CA ASN A 37 -5.77 -1.90 16.55
C ASN A 37 -6.63 -2.82 17.42
N PHE A 38 -7.47 -3.68 16.82
CA PHE A 38 -8.37 -4.54 17.57
C PHE A 38 -7.63 -5.50 18.52
N ARG A 39 -6.56 -6.12 18.02
CA ARG A 39 -5.77 -7.16 18.71
C ARG A 39 -4.73 -6.59 19.68
N TYR A 40 -4.06 -5.50 19.31
CA TYR A 40 -2.92 -4.95 20.05
C TYR A 40 -3.21 -3.66 20.82
N GLY A 41 -4.42 -3.10 20.70
CA GLY A 41 -4.83 -1.92 21.45
C GLY A 41 -4.31 -0.62 20.84
N ASN A 42 -3.72 0.25 21.66
CA ASN A 42 -3.26 1.57 21.23
C ASN A 42 -1.89 1.47 20.54
N CYS A 43 -1.82 1.91 19.28
CA CYS A 43 -0.61 1.86 18.48
C CYS A 43 -0.17 3.27 18.06
N VAL A 44 1.13 3.44 17.82
CA VAL A 44 1.74 4.69 17.38
C VAL A 44 2.47 4.49 16.06
N THR A 45 2.16 5.34 15.08
CA THR A 45 2.84 5.38 13.79
C THR A 45 3.69 6.63 13.69
N PHE A 46 4.99 6.44 13.50
CA PHE A 46 5.92 7.52 13.17
C PHE A 46 5.95 7.78 11.65
N ASN A 47 5.99 9.04 11.24
CA ASN A 47 6.21 9.47 9.86
C ASN A 47 5.10 9.07 8.85
N LYS A 48 3.86 8.95 9.31
CA LYS A 48 2.68 8.75 8.47
C LYS A 48 2.49 9.93 7.52
N ARG A 49 2.21 9.68 6.23
CA ARG A 49 1.93 10.76 5.28
C ARG A 49 0.50 11.25 5.45
N THR A 50 0.33 12.57 5.52
CA THR A 50 -0.97 13.23 5.48
C THR A 50 -0.91 14.40 4.49
N ASN A 51 -2.06 14.97 4.11
CA ASN A 51 -2.10 16.11 3.20
C ASN A 51 -1.31 17.33 3.72
N MET A 52 -1.16 17.44 5.05
CA MET A 52 -0.49 18.55 5.73
C MET A 52 0.98 18.25 6.05
N ILE A 53 1.34 16.97 6.27
CA ILE A 53 2.65 16.58 6.79
C ILE A 53 3.39 15.74 5.76
N LYS A 54 4.48 16.31 5.21
CA LYS A 54 5.40 15.60 4.32
C LYS A 54 6.25 14.62 5.12
N SER A 55 6.44 13.42 4.58
CA SER A 55 7.28 12.40 5.20
C SER A 55 8.73 12.88 5.34
N ARG A 56 9.31 12.70 6.53
CA ARG A 56 10.73 12.89 6.82
C ARG A 56 11.57 11.89 6.02
N LYS A 57 12.75 12.36 5.59
CA LYS A 57 13.72 11.59 4.81
C LYS A 57 15.06 11.58 5.54
N VAL A 58 15.85 10.55 5.29
CA VAL A 58 17.25 10.47 5.75
C VAL A 58 18.19 10.71 4.57
N SER A 59 19.36 11.28 4.85
CA SER A 59 20.43 11.52 3.87
C SER A 59 21.74 10.79 4.19
N LYS A 60 21.81 10.11 5.34
CA LYS A 60 22.95 9.33 5.80
C LYS A 60 22.50 7.94 6.22
N THR A 61 23.36 6.94 6.08
CA THR A 61 23.15 5.60 6.62
C THR A 61 23.58 5.52 8.08
N GLY A 62 23.22 4.42 8.74
CA GLY A 62 23.65 4.10 10.10
C GLY A 62 22.63 4.46 11.18
N THR A 63 22.84 3.93 12.38
CA THR A 63 21.89 4.02 13.49
C THR A 63 21.66 5.46 13.97
N GLY A 64 22.66 6.34 13.87
CA GLY A 64 22.55 7.74 14.31
C GLY A 64 21.66 8.62 13.40
N SER A 65 21.50 8.27 12.13
CA SER A 65 20.61 8.99 11.20
C SER A 65 19.19 8.42 11.16
N GLY A 66 18.98 7.26 11.77
CA GLY A 66 17.70 6.55 11.82
C GLY A 66 16.76 7.08 12.90
N LEU A 67 15.75 6.26 13.20
CA LEU A 67 14.82 6.41 14.30
C LEU A 67 15.32 5.59 15.50
N LEU A 68 15.48 6.25 16.65
CA LEU A 68 15.78 5.62 17.92
C LEU A 68 14.61 5.83 18.87
N LEU A 69 14.10 4.73 19.41
CA LEU A 69 13.01 4.70 20.37
C LEU A 69 13.46 4.04 21.67
N SER A 70 13.05 4.61 22.79
CA SER A 70 13.03 3.94 24.10
C SER A 70 11.59 3.71 24.48
N LEU A 71 11.20 2.44 24.53
CA LEU A 71 9.83 1.98 24.79
C LEU A 71 9.73 1.48 26.23
N TYR A 72 8.65 1.82 26.92
CA TYR A 72 8.35 1.36 28.26
C TYR A 72 7.05 0.55 28.24
N PHE A 73 7.13 -0.69 28.69
CA PHE A 73 6.04 -1.66 28.55
C PHE A 73 5.11 -1.73 29.76
N GLU A 74 5.46 -1.22 30.95
CA GLU A 74 4.61 -1.38 32.15
C GLU A 74 4.24 -2.86 32.38
N ALA A 75 5.26 -3.71 32.56
CA ALA A 75 5.07 -5.16 32.59
C ALA A 75 4.16 -5.61 33.75
N ASP A 76 4.11 -4.82 34.82
CA ASP A 76 3.23 -4.98 35.97
C ASP A 76 1.73 -4.86 35.64
N LYS A 77 1.37 -4.17 34.56
CA LYS A 77 -0.02 -3.96 34.12
C LYS A 77 -0.53 -5.01 33.17
N TYR A 78 0.30 -5.98 32.79
CA TYR A 78 -0.09 -7.04 31.87
C TYR A 78 -1.09 -7.97 32.54
N MET A 79 -2.09 -8.41 31.77
CA MET A 79 -3.04 -9.40 32.27
C MET A 79 -2.34 -10.77 32.33
N ALA A 80 -2.62 -11.55 33.38
CA ALA A 80 -2.05 -12.89 33.60
C ALA A 80 -2.05 -13.84 32.36
N PRO A 81 -3.08 -13.87 31.48
CA PRO A 81 -3.05 -14.73 30.30
C PRO A 81 -2.14 -14.24 29.16
N THR A 82 -1.46 -13.09 29.29
CA THR A 82 -0.65 -12.52 28.21
C THR A 82 0.66 -13.31 28.05
N PRO A 83 0.87 -14.02 26.92
CA PRO A 83 1.98 -14.98 26.80
C PRO A 83 3.35 -14.32 26.63
N THR A 84 3.40 -13.07 26.15
CA THR A 84 4.64 -12.38 25.81
C THR A 84 4.59 -10.91 26.22
N ILE A 85 5.60 -10.46 26.94
CA ILE A 85 5.79 -9.04 27.28
C ILE A 85 6.65 -8.39 26.20
N GLY A 86 6.16 -7.32 25.59
CA GLY A 86 6.87 -6.63 24.54
C GLY A 86 5.96 -5.83 23.61
N GLY A 87 6.56 -5.28 22.57
CA GLY A 87 5.87 -4.47 21.56
C GLY A 87 5.95 -5.11 20.19
N ILE A 88 5.03 -4.76 19.31
CA ILE A 88 5.11 -5.15 17.91
C ILE A 88 5.51 -3.93 17.09
N VAL A 89 6.56 -4.09 16.29
CA VAL A 89 7.02 -3.07 15.34
C VAL A 89 6.82 -3.59 13.92
N ILE A 90 6.27 -2.73 13.08
CA ILE A 90 6.16 -2.95 11.63
C ILE A 90 6.74 -1.78 10.87
N ILE A 91 7.29 -2.06 9.70
CA ILE A 91 7.78 -1.07 8.75
C ILE A 91 6.95 -1.20 7.48
N HIS A 92 6.34 -0.10 7.05
CA HIS A 92 5.46 -0.07 5.89
C HIS A 92 5.60 1.26 5.13
N ASP A 93 5.07 1.33 3.91
CA ASP A 93 5.07 2.58 3.15
C ASP A 93 4.20 3.63 3.88
N PRO A 94 4.58 4.92 3.89
CA PRO A 94 3.83 5.96 4.60
C PRO A 94 2.36 6.14 4.18
N ASP A 95 1.98 5.64 3.00
CA ASP A 95 0.62 5.71 2.47
C ASP A 95 -0.20 4.42 2.69
N GLU A 96 0.42 3.35 3.22
CA GLU A 96 -0.23 2.07 3.50
C GLU A 96 -0.84 2.03 4.92
N ILE A 97 -1.87 1.21 5.09
CA ILE A 97 -2.49 0.96 6.39
C ILE A 97 -1.62 -0.04 7.17
N PRO A 98 -1.25 0.26 8.43
CA PRO A 98 -0.48 -0.68 9.24
C PRO A 98 -1.25 -1.99 9.48
N ALA A 99 -0.58 -3.13 9.25
CA ALA A 99 -1.09 -4.49 9.46
C ALA A 99 -0.13 -5.29 10.38
N PRO A 100 -0.14 -5.02 11.70
CA PRO A 100 0.78 -5.67 12.64
C PRO A 100 0.59 -7.18 12.77
N GLU A 101 -0.55 -7.72 12.36
CA GLU A 101 -0.87 -9.15 12.36
C GLU A 101 -0.10 -9.93 11.29
N GLU A 102 0.25 -9.29 10.17
CA GLU A 102 0.86 -9.96 9.01
C GLU A 102 2.39 -9.85 9.01
N LYS A 103 2.94 -8.70 9.41
CA LYS A 103 4.37 -8.35 9.25
C LYS A 103 5.05 -7.91 10.55
N GLY A 104 4.43 -8.20 11.70
CA GLY A 104 4.87 -7.78 13.03
C GLY A 104 6.16 -8.43 13.51
N TYR A 105 7.13 -7.63 13.96
CA TYR A 105 8.28 -8.10 14.72
C TYR A 105 8.11 -7.82 16.21
N ILE A 106 8.25 -8.86 17.04
CA ILE A 106 8.18 -8.74 18.50
C ILE A 106 9.47 -8.11 19.02
N ILE A 107 9.35 -7.01 19.75
CA ILE A 107 10.41 -6.32 20.48
C ILE A 107 10.29 -6.68 21.96
N SER A 108 11.25 -7.46 22.43
CA SER A 108 11.33 -7.89 23.82
C SER A 108 11.84 -6.78 24.73
N HIS A 109 11.24 -6.66 25.91
CA HIS A 109 11.74 -5.82 27.01
C HIS A 109 13.16 -6.25 27.44
N GLY A 110 13.96 -5.33 27.97
CA GLY A 110 15.33 -5.61 28.42
C GLY A 110 16.37 -5.78 27.30
N TYR A 111 15.97 -5.64 26.03
CA TYR A 111 16.87 -5.74 24.88
C TYR A 111 16.93 -4.42 24.09
N GLU A 112 18.09 -4.20 23.47
CA GLU A 112 18.23 -3.28 22.35
C GLU A 112 18.09 -4.06 21.04
N THR A 113 17.06 -3.73 20.26
CA THR A 113 16.83 -4.30 18.93
C THR A 113 17.22 -3.29 17.86
N VAL A 114 18.04 -3.73 16.92
CA VAL A 114 18.56 -2.94 15.81
C VAL A 114 18.03 -3.54 14.52
N ILE A 115 17.30 -2.73 13.77
CA ILE A 115 16.61 -3.10 12.52
C ILE A 115 17.22 -2.27 11.39
N GLY A 116 18.01 -2.94 10.55
CA GLY A 116 18.53 -2.37 9.31
C GLY A 116 17.57 -2.64 8.16
N MET A 117 17.11 -1.60 7.47
CA MET A 117 16.18 -1.75 6.34
C MET A 117 16.81 -1.41 4.99
N LYS A 118 16.39 -2.15 3.96
CA LYS A 118 16.73 -1.94 2.54
C LYS A 118 15.44 -1.69 1.76
N GLN A 119 15.40 -0.64 0.93
CA GLN A 119 14.18 -0.30 0.19
C GLN A 119 14.20 -0.88 -1.22
N THR A 120 13.11 -1.56 -1.57
CA THR A 120 12.83 -2.08 -2.91
C THR A 120 11.55 -1.45 -3.45
N ILE A 121 11.57 -0.98 -4.68
CA ILE A 121 10.43 -0.35 -5.36
C ILE A 121 10.07 -1.20 -6.57
N PHE A 122 8.81 -1.58 -6.68
CA PHE A 122 8.26 -2.26 -7.83
C PHE A 122 7.42 -1.28 -8.64
N LYS A 123 7.68 -1.18 -9.95
CA LYS A 123 6.89 -0.44 -10.91
C LYS A 123 6.35 -1.41 -11.96
N ARG A 124 5.03 -1.49 -12.06
CA ARG A 124 4.30 -2.37 -12.99
C ARG A 124 3.64 -1.55 -14.08
N LEU A 125 3.31 -2.22 -15.18
CA LEU A 125 2.61 -1.60 -16.29
C LEU A 125 1.08 -1.77 -16.17
N PRO A 126 0.30 -0.72 -16.51
CA PRO A 126 -1.17 -0.77 -16.48
C PRO A 126 -1.71 -1.62 -17.66
N ALA A 127 -3.04 -1.73 -17.79
CA ALA A 127 -3.61 -2.31 -19.01
C ALA A 127 -3.12 -1.52 -20.25
N PRO A 128 -2.83 -2.19 -21.39
CA PRO A 128 -3.16 -3.57 -21.76
C PRO A 128 -2.13 -4.64 -21.38
N TYR A 129 -1.07 -4.30 -20.64
CA TYR A 129 0.01 -5.24 -20.28
C TYR A 129 -0.45 -6.29 -19.26
N LYS A 130 0.32 -7.38 -19.12
CA LYS A 130 -0.02 -8.59 -18.32
C LYS A 130 -0.51 -8.27 -16.91
N ASP A 131 0.20 -7.40 -16.19
CA ASP A 131 -0.07 -7.13 -14.77
C ASP A 131 -1.31 -6.26 -14.55
N ARG A 132 -1.79 -5.54 -15.59
CA ARG A 132 -2.98 -4.67 -15.55
C ARG A 132 -3.07 -3.84 -14.28
N CYS A 133 -1.93 -3.25 -13.89
CA CYS A 133 -1.85 -2.57 -12.60
C CYS A 133 -2.76 -1.35 -12.55
N ILE A 134 -3.13 -0.93 -11.33
CA ILE A 134 -3.88 0.30 -11.10
C ILE A 134 -3.15 1.25 -10.16
N ASP A 135 -3.34 2.56 -10.36
CA ASP A 135 -2.88 3.57 -9.43
C ASP A 135 -4.01 3.95 -8.45
N TYR A 136 -3.96 3.35 -7.27
CA TYR A 136 -4.90 3.60 -6.18
C TYR A 136 -4.88 5.06 -5.66
N LYS A 137 -3.82 5.84 -5.94
CA LYS A 137 -3.68 7.23 -5.45
C LYS A 137 -4.26 8.25 -6.43
N ALA A 138 -4.17 7.96 -7.73
CA ALA A 138 -4.68 8.84 -8.79
C ALA A 138 -6.21 8.77 -8.94
N ARG A 139 -6.81 7.64 -8.55
CA ARG A 139 -8.26 7.40 -8.65
C ARG A 139 -9.00 8.00 -7.43
N SER A 140 -8.93 9.32 -7.30
CA SER A 140 -9.40 10.14 -6.17
C SER A 140 -10.91 10.10 -5.87
N ALA A 141 -11.69 9.26 -6.56
CA ALA A 141 -13.15 9.16 -6.41
C ALA A 141 -13.62 7.98 -5.55
N GLU A 142 -12.78 6.95 -5.36
CA GLU A 142 -13.12 5.77 -4.56
C GLU A 142 -12.19 5.76 -3.35
N PHE A 143 -12.77 5.67 -2.15
CA PHE A 143 -12.11 5.73 -0.82
C PHE A 143 -11.02 4.68 -0.54
N THR A 144 -10.38 4.08 -1.55
CA THR A 144 -9.43 2.97 -1.45
C THR A 144 -8.04 3.42 -1.91
N ARG A 145 -7.12 3.65 -0.97
CA ARG A 145 -5.78 4.21 -1.22
C ARG A 145 -4.69 3.15 -1.39
N SER A 146 -4.99 1.89 -1.08
CA SER A 146 -4.06 0.77 -1.19
C SER A 146 -4.76 -0.52 -1.60
N LYS A 147 -3.99 -1.50 -2.08
CA LYS A 147 -4.52 -2.84 -2.38
C LYS A 147 -5.09 -3.51 -1.12
N ASP A 148 -4.45 -3.34 0.03
CA ASP A 148 -4.88 -3.95 1.28
C ASP A 148 -6.21 -3.36 1.75
N GLU A 149 -6.41 -2.05 1.59
CA GLU A 149 -7.70 -1.40 1.84
C GLU A 149 -8.80 -1.94 0.91
N CYS A 150 -8.48 -2.23 -0.36
CA CYS A 150 -9.41 -2.85 -1.30
C CYS A 150 -9.85 -4.24 -0.83
N ILE A 151 -8.88 -5.07 -0.43
CA ILE A 151 -9.13 -6.44 0.04
C ILE A 151 -9.98 -6.42 1.32
N ARG A 152 -9.59 -5.60 2.31
CA ARG A 152 -10.33 -5.48 3.57
C ARG A 152 -11.74 -4.95 3.33
N LYS A 153 -11.93 -3.94 2.48
CA LYS A 153 -13.27 -3.46 2.10
C LYS A 153 -14.10 -4.55 1.44
N CYS A 154 -13.51 -5.36 0.56
CA CYS A 154 -14.20 -6.47 -0.07
C CYS A 154 -14.65 -7.53 0.95
N ILE A 155 -13.78 -7.89 1.91
CA ILE A 155 -14.13 -8.82 3.00
C ILE A 155 -15.29 -8.24 3.81
N GLN A 156 -15.23 -6.97 4.19
CA GLN A 156 -16.31 -6.30 4.94
C GLN A 156 -17.65 -6.34 4.20
N MET A 157 -17.65 -6.08 2.90
CA MET A 157 -18.87 -6.17 2.09
C MET A 157 -19.43 -7.59 2.06
N ARG A 158 -18.57 -8.61 1.99
CA ARG A 158 -18.99 -10.01 2.04
C ARG A 158 -19.55 -10.39 3.40
N SER A 159 -18.87 -10.04 4.48
CA SER A 159 -19.35 -10.22 5.85
C SER A 159 -20.72 -9.56 6.05
N PHE A 160 -20.91 -8.33 5.57
CA PHE A 160 -22.19 -7.65 5.67
C PHE A 160 -23.30 -8.35 4.87
N THR A 161 -23.03 -8.83 3.64
CA THR A 161 -24.04 -9.53 2.84
C THR A 161 -24.48 -10.88 3.41
N GLN A 162 -23.59 -11.58 4.13
CA GLN A 162 -23.86 -12.92 4.66
C GLN A 162 -24.33 -12.89 6.12
N CYS A 163 -23.71 -12.05 6.95
CA CYS A 163 -23.96 -11.98 8.40
C CYS A 163 -24.76 -10.74 8.83
N GLY A 164 -24.96 -9.75 7.94
CA GLY A 164 -25.68 -8.51 8.26
C GLY A 164 -24.88 -7.48 9.08
N CYS A 165 -23.59 -7.72 9.30
CA CYS A 165 -22.72 -6.86 10.09
C CYS A 165 -21.27 -6.87 9.57
N ILE A 166 -20.49 -5.87 9.96
CA ILE A 166 -19.08 -5.73 9.57
C ILE A 166 -18.15 -6.25 10.66
N ASP A 167 -17.02 -6.83 10.26
CA ASP A 167 -16.00 -7.35 11.15
C ASP A 167 -15.24 -6.19 11.84
N PRO A 168 -15.35 -6.02 13.18
CA PRO A 168 -14.68 -4.93 13.89
C PRO A 168 -13.14 -5.09 13.94
N THR A 169 -12.57 -6.23 13.54
CA THR A 169 -11.12 -6.49 13.60
C THR A 169 -10.33 -5.87 12.45
N LEU A 170 -10.96 -5.62 11.29
CA LEU A 170 -10.26 -5.18 10.07
C LEU A 170 -9.94 -3.67 10.02
N SER A 171 -10.26 -2.92 11.08
CA SER A 171 -9.91 -1.50 11.28
C SER A 171 -10.33 -0.55 10.14
N ILE A 172 -11.34 -0.90 9.34
CA ILE A 172 -11.98 -0.01 8.38
C ILE A 172 -13.32 0.40 8.96
N LEU A 173 -13.38 1.63 9.49
CA LEU A 173 -14.61 2.20 10.00
C LEU A 173 -15.48 2.65 8.83
N LEU A 174 -16.43 1.80 8.45
CA LEU A 174 -17.56 2.23 7.65
C LEU A 174 -18.67 2.63 8.63
N HIS A 175 -18.69 3.91 9.03
CA HIS A 175 -19.61 4.45 10.03
C HIS A 175 -21.10 4.22 9.72
N GLU A 176 -21.43 3.87 8.48
CA GLU A 176 -22.78 3.56 8.01
C GLU A 176 -23.26 2.15 8.38
N PHE A 177 -22.36 1.22 8.74
CA PHE A 177 -22.72 -0.18 8.98
C PHE A 177 -22.53 -0.61 10.44
N ARG A 178 -23.41 -1.49 10.92
CA ARG A 178 -23.34 -2.10 12.25
C ARG A 178 -22.13 -3.04 12.34
N SER A 179 -21.28 -2.87 13.35
CA SER A 179 -20.24 -3.84 13.69
C SER A 179 -20.83 -5.08 14.35
N CYS A 180 -20.30 -6.26 14.02
CA CYS A 180 -20.66 -7.51 14.67
C CYS A 180 -20.21 -7.51 16.13
N ASP A 181 -20.98 -8.19 16.97
CA ASP A 181 -20.63 -8.49 18.35
C ASP A 181 -19.89 -9.82 18.42
N ILE A 182 -18.57 -9.75 18.61
CA ILE A 182 -17.71 -10.94 18.73
C ILE A 182 -18.04 -11.76 19.99
N SER A 183 -18.74 -11.19 20.99
CA SER A 183 -19.20 -11.97 22.14
C SER A 183 -20.39 -12.88 21.83
N ASN A 184 -21.09 -12.63 20.73
CA ASN A 184 -22.17 -13.49 20.25
C ASN A 184 -21.58 -14.59 19.35
N GLU A 185 -21.71 -15.83 19.80
CA GLU A 185 -21.18 -16.99 19.09
C GLU A 185 -21.74 -17.12 17.67
N THR A 186 -23.01 -16.78 17.45
CA THR A 186 -23.63 -16.89 16.12
C THR A 186 -23.04 -15.89 15.11
N GLU A 187 -22.81 -14.64 15.53
CA GLU A 187 -22.17 -13.63 14.69
C GLU A 187 -20.69 -13.93 14.47
N SER A 188 -19.98 -14.40 15.51
CA SER A 188 -18.57 -14.81 15.40
C SER A 188 -18.38 -15.98 14.44
N CYS A 189 -19.16 -17.06 14.59
CA CYS A 189 -19.10 -18.22 13.70
C CYS A 189 -19.44 -17.84 12.25
N CYS A 190 -20.39 -16.91 12.04
CA CYS A 190 -20.71 -16.44 10.70
C CYS A 190 -19.54 -15.70 10.04
N LEU A 191 -18.83 -14.83 10.79
CA LEU A 191 -17.64 -14.15 10.28
C LEU A 191 -16.52 -15.14 9.92
N ASP A 192 -16.28 -16.13 10.77
CA ASP A 192 -15.29 -17.18 10.54
C ASP A 192 -15.64 -18.00 9.29
N ASP A 193 -16.91 -18.36 9.12
CA ASP A 193 -17.42 -19.07 7.93
C ASP A 193 -17.22 -18.26 6.65
N VAL A 194 -17.45 -16.94 6.69
CA VAL A 194 -17.21 -16.04 5.54
C VAL A 194 -15.74 -16.08 5.15
N LEU A 195 -14.84 -15.92 6.12
CA LEU A 195 -13.40 -15.91 5.89
C LEU A 195 -12.88 -17.26 5.38
N ASP A 196 -13.34 -18.36 5.98
CA ASP A 196 -12.97 -19.72 5.56
C ASP A 196 -13.46 -20.03 4.15
N ARG A 197 -14.71 -19.68 3.81
CA ARG A 197 -15.22 -19.79 2.43
C ARG A 197 -14.39 -18.98 1.44
N MET A 198 -14.11 -17.71 1.76
CA MET A 198 -13.29 -16.84 0.91
C MET A 198 -11.88 -17.38 0.71
N SER A 199 -11.30 -18.03 1.72
CA SER A 199 -10.01 -18.70 1.64
C SER A 199 -10.04 -19.93 0.73
N ARG A 200 -11.08 -20.76 0.83
CA ARG A 200 -11.21 -22.02 0.06
C ARG A 200 -11.60 -21.84 -1.40
N THR A 201 -12.61 -21.02 -1.68
CA THR A 201 -13.12 -20.84 -3.06
C THR A 201 -12.33 -19.80 -3.85
N GLY A 202 -11.41 -19.11 -3.19
CA GLY A 202 -10.75 -17.91 -3.71
C GLY A 202 -11.68 -16.70 -3.61
N SER A 203 -11.11 -15.55 -3.24
CA SER A 203 -11.87 -14.30 -3.13
C SER A 203 -12.26 -13.79 -4.52
N THR A 204 -13.53 -13.49 -4.76
CA THR A 204 -13.98 -12.73 -5.95
C THR A 204 -13.61 -11.24 -5.88
N CYS A 205 -12.69 -10.86 -5.00
CA CYS A 205 -12.32 -9.48 -4.77
C CYS A 205 -11.48 -8.97 -5.94
N ASN A 206 -12.06 -8.09 -6.76
CA ASN A 206 -11.34 -7.47 -7.87
C ASN A 206 -10.42 -6.35 -7.34
N CYS A 207 -9.28 -6.76 -6.77
CA CYS A 207 -8.24 -5.86 -6.25
C CYS A 207 -6.93 -6.09 -7.03
N PRO A 208 -6.76 -5.44 -8.19
CA PRO A 208 -5.55 -5.57 -9.02
C PRO A 208 -4.27 -5.14 -8.30
N LEU A 209 -3.12 -5.51 -8.86
CA LEU A 209 -1.84 -5.10 -8.30
C LEU A 209 -1.65 -3.58 -8.44
N PRO A 210 -1.06 -2.91 -7.43
CA PRO A 210 -0.72 -1.51 -7.55
C PRO A 210 0.42 -1.31 -8.54
N CYS A 211 0.34 -0.25 -9.36
CA CYS A 211 1.39 0.10 -10.32
C CYS A 211 2.70 0.46 -9.64
N ARG A 212 2.63 1.02 -8.43
CA ARG A 212 3.79 1.33 -7.60
C ARG A 212 3.62 0.67 -6.25
N PHE A 213 4.58 -0.18 -5.88
CA PHE A 213 4.62 -0.84 -4.57
C PHE A 213 6.01 -0.66 -3.96
N VAL A 214 6.08 -0.44 -2.65
CA VAL A 214 7.34 -0.28 -1.92
C VAL A 214 7.41 -1.36 -0.85
N SER A 215 8.51 -2.10 -0.85
CA SER A 215 8.81 -3.13 0.15
C SER A 215 10.11 -2.77 0.86
N TYR A 216 10.14 -3.04 2.15
CA TYR A 216 11.31 -2.94 2.99
C TYR A 216 11.79 -4.36 3.29
N GLY A 217 13.08 -4.62 3.08
CA GLY A 217 13.74 -5.83 3.55
C GLY A 217 14.44 -5.51 4.85
N GLU A 218 14.02 -6.14 5.94
CA GLU A 218 14.57 -5.91 7.28
C GLU A 218 15.59 -6.97 7.70
N GLU A 219 16.68 -6.52 8.31
CA GLU A 219 17.68 -7.35 8.98
C GLU A 219 17.68 -7.00 10.47
N LEU A 220 17.39 -7.98 11.33
CA LEU A 220 17.25 -7.78 12.77
C LEU A 220 18.47 -8.31 13.52
N SER A 221 18.94 -7.51 14.47
CA SER A 221 19.93 -7.92 15.47
C SER A 221 19.49 -7.45 16.85
N ARG A 222 19.83 -8.21 17.89
CA ARG A 222 19.39 -7.94 19.27
C ARG A 222 20.55 -8.14 20.23
N SER A 223 20.62 -7.29 21.24
CA SER A 223 21.59 -7.41 22.33
C SER A 223 20.96 -7.00 23.65
N LEU A 224 21.47 -7.53 24.76
CA LEU A 224 20.96 -7.25 26.09
C LEU A 224 21.19 -5.78 26.45
N LEU A 225 20.17 -5.11 26.99
CA LEU A 225 20.27 -3.73 27.43
C LEU A 225 20.99 -3.69 28.80
N ARG A 226 22.13 -3.00 28.87
CA ARG A 226 22.85 -2.76 30.12
C ARG A 226 22.11 -1.70 30.95
N SER A 227 22.13 -1.80 32.28
CA SER A 227 21.72 -0.69 33.16
C SER A 227 22.60 0.50 32.85
N ILE A 228 21.98 1.59 32.43
CA ILE A 228 22.60 2.90 32.50
C ILE A 228 21.91 3.56 33.71
N ASN A 229 22.65 3.77 34.80
CA ASN A 229 22.18 4.56 35.93
C ASN A 229 22.14 6.02 35.45
N ILE A 230 21.04 6.41 34.83
CA ILE A 230 20.81 7.79 34.40
C ILE A 230 20.21 8.48 35.62
N THR A 231 21.09 8.96 36.52
CA THR A 231 20.80 9.78 37.72
C THR A 231 20.07 9.09 38.90
N GLU A 232 20.47 9.47 40.11
CA GLU A 232 20.16 8.83 41.41
C GLU A 232 18.69 8.86 41.87
N SER A 233 17.73 9.28 41.03
CA SER A 233 16.34 9.48 41.48
C SER A 233 15.26 8.73 40.69
N PHE A 234 15.61 7.96 39.64
CA PHE A 234 14.61 7.15 38.93
C PHE A 234 15.22 5.87 38.36
N SER A 235 15.20 4.78 39.14
CA SER A 235 15.56 3.45 38.68
C SER A 235 14.34 2.80 38.02
N LEU A 236 14.15 3.03 36.71
CA LEU A 236 13.22 2.22 35.93
C LEU A 236 13.76 0.78 35.90
N PRO A 237 12.97 -0.23 36.33
CA PRO A 237 13.42 -1.62 36.29
C PRO A 237 13.80 -1.99 34.85
N LYS A 238 15.00 -2.58 34.70
CA LYS A 238 15.56 -3.03 33.40
C LYS A 238 14.57 -3.86 32.58
N ASN A 239 13.68 -4.56 33.27
CA ASN A 239 12.76 -5.53 32.71
C ASN A 239 11.58 -4.87 31.99
N ASP A 240 11.43 -3.56 31.99
CA ASP A 240 10.24 -2.94 31.38
C ASP A 240 10.58 -2.03 30.21
N VAL A 241 11.88 -1.80 29.94
CA VAL A 241 12.33 -0.90 28.87
C VAL A 241 12.94 -1.70 27.72
N ALA A 242 12.59 -1.35 26.48
CA ALA A 242 13.30 -1.79 25.29
C ALA A 242 13.82 -0.60 24.49
N ARG A 243 14.96 -0.79 23.82
CA ARG A 243 15.48 0.18 22.85
C ARG A 243 15.32 -0.37 21.44
N VAL A 244 14.83 0.46 20.53
CA VAL A 244 14.65 0.10 19.12
C VAL A 244 15.38 1.11 18.25
N LYS A 245 16.26 0.63 17.38
CA LYS A 245 16.99 1.44 16.39
C LYS A 245 16.58 0.99 15.00
N ILE A 246 15.90 1.84 14.25
CA ILE A 246 15.47 1.58 12.87
C ILE A 246 16.22 2.51 11.95
N PHE A 247 16.98 1.97 11.00
CA PHE A 247 17.78 2.79 10.10
C PHE A 247 17.95 2.13 8.73
N TYR A 248 18.30 2.93 7.72
CA TYR A 248 18.65 2.39 6.41
C TYR A 248 20.07 1.82 6.42
N SER A 249 20.21 0.52 6.14
CA SER A 249 21.52 -0.13 5.97
C SER A 249 22.27 0.44 4.76
N THR A 250 21.54 0.84 3.72
CA THR A 250 22.08 1.53 2.54
C THR A 250 21.08 2.57 2.04
N LEU A 251 21.59 3.66 1.45
CA LEU A 251 20.76 4.65 0.73
C LEU A 251 20.40 4.19 -0.68
N LYS A 252 21.01 3.11 -1.18
CA LYS A 252 20.68 2.50 -2.47
C LYS A 252 19.25 1.96 -2.42
N LYS A 253 18.49 2.22 -3.48
CA LYS A 253 17.14 1.69 -3.66
C LYS A 253 17.16 0.73 -4.82
N LEU A 254 16.66 -0.47 -4.61
CA LEU A 254 16.48 -1.44 -5.68
C LEU A 254 15.16 -1.12 -6.40
N VAL A 255 15.18 -0.99 -7.71
CA VAL A 255 13.97 -0.68 -8.49
C VAL A 255 13.76 -1.77 -9.53
N TYR A 256 12.68 -2.53 -9.37
CA TYR A 256 12.19 -3.47 -10.38
C TYR A 256 11.13 -2.75 -11.22
N GLU A 257 11.48 -2.43 -12.46
CA GLU A 257 10.62 -1.68 -13.37
C GLU A 257 10.26 -2.54 -14.58
N GLN A 258 8.97 -2.75 -14.81
CA GLN A 258 8.47 -3.30 -16.06
C GLN A 258 8.50 -2.23 -17.13
N ARG A 259 9.11 -2.56 -18.27
CA ARG A 259 9.11 -1.74 -19.48
C ARG A 259 8.40 -2.50 -20.59
N PRO A 260 7.68 -1.81 -21.48
CA PRO A 260 7.12 -2.46 -22.65
C PRO A 260 8.27 -3.06 -23.47
N GLN A 261 8.02 -4.19 -24.13
CA GLN A 261 9.02 -4.83 -24.97
C GLN A 261 9.36 -3.99 -26.20
N TRP A 262 8.36 -3.27 -26.73
CA TRP A 262 8.50 -2.32 -27.82
C TRP A 262 7.77 -1.03 -27.49
N GLU A 263 8.43 0.09 -27.71
CA GLU A 263 7.75 1.39 -27.76
C GLU A 263 7.00 1.55 -29.10
N VAL A 264 6.04 2.47 -29.16
CA VAL A 264 5.25 2.71 -30.39
C VAL A 264 6.15 3.15 -31.55
N SER A 265 7.18 3.95 -31.26
CA SER A 265 8.21 4.38 -32.21
C SER A 265 9.00 3.20 -32.76
N GLU A 266 9.43 2.28 -31.91
CA GLU A 266 10.16 1.07 -32.30
C GLU A 266 9.28 0.14 -33.14
N LEU A 267 8.01 -0.03 -32.74
CA LEU A 267 7.05 -0.83 -33.50
C LEU A 267 6.86 -0.27 -34.92
N LEU A 268 6.66 1.04 -35.05
CA LEU A 268 6.54 1.71 -36.34
C LEU A 268 7.83 1.60 -37.17
N SER A 269 9.00 1.67 -36.53
CA SER A 269 10.29 1.51 -37.19
C SER A 269 10.48 0.09 -37.72
N ILE A 270 10.10 -0.94 -36.95
CA ILE A 270 10.20 -2.35 -37.38
C ILE A 270 9.26 -2.59 -38.55
N LEU A 271 8.00 -2.16 -38.44
CA LEU A 271 7.02 -2.26 -39.52
C LEU A 271 7.50 -1.54 -40.78
N GLY A 272 7.98 -0.30 -40.63
CA GLY A 272 8.53 0.48 -41.74
C GLY A 272 9.72 -0.21 -42.41
N ASN A 273 10.60 -0.84 -41.63
CA ASN A 273 11.73 -1.60 -42.16
C ASN A 273 11.27 -2.83 -42.96
N GLU A 274 10.32 -3.61 -42.44
CA GLU A 274 9.78 -4.76 -43.17
C GLU A 274 9.09 -4.32 -44.47
N PHE A 275 8.29 -3.25 -44.45
CA PHE A 275 7.64 -2.72 -45.66
C PHE A 275 8.65 -2.17 -46.69
N ALA A 276 9.72 -1.53 -46.23
CA ALA A 276 10.77 -1.04 -47.11
C ALA A 276 11.59 -2.19 -47.72
N LEU A 277 11.92 -3.21 -46.93
CA LEU A 277 12.75 -4.33 -47.38
C LEU A 277 12.00 -5.25 -48.36
N TRP A 278 10.77 -5.63 -48.04
CA TRP A 278 10.03 -6.60 -48.86
C TRP A 278 9.33 -5.96 -50.05
N LEU A 279 8.77 -4.77 -49.90
CA LEU A 279 7.97 -4.11 -50.95
C LEU A 279 8.69 -2.94 -51.63
N GLY A 280 9.85 -2.50 -51.11
CA GLY A 280 10.47 -1.24 -51.55
C GLY A 280 9.60 -0.02 -51.24
N SER A 281 8.59 -0.18 -50.38
CA SER A 281 7.57 0.84 -50.14
C SER A 281 8.00 1.79 -49.04
N SER A 282 7.73 3.08 -49.25
CA SER A 282 7.95 4.13 -48.25
C SER A 282 6.61 4.78 -47.87
N LEU A 283 6.63 5.69 -46.89
CA LEU A 283 5.42 6.44 -46.53
C LEU A 283 4.85 7.23 -47.73
N VAL A 284 5.70 7.65 -48.67
CA VAL A 284 5.28 8.34 -49.90
C VAL A 284 4.42 7.45 -50.78
N PHE A 285 4.77 6.17 -50.92
CA PHE A 285 3.98 5.19 -51.67
C PHE A 285 2.55 5.05 -51.11
N PHE A 286 2.39 5.03 -49.79
CA PHE A 286 1.05 5.02 -49.18
C PHE A 286 0.28 6.32 -49.44
N GLY A 287 0.98 7.46 -49.49
CA GLY A 287 0.39 8.75 -49.89
C GLY A 287 -0.15 8.72 -51.33
N GLU A 288 0.63 8.18 -52.28
CA GLU A 288 0.22 8.04 -53.68
C GLU A 288 -1.02 7.15 -53.83
N ILE A 289 -1.06 6.00 -53.12
CA ILE A 289 -2.23 5.12 -53.11
C ILE A 289 -3.47 5.85 -52.57
N LEU A 290 -3.31 6.66 -51.51
CA LEU A 290 -4.41 7.43 -50.94
C LEU A 290 -4.91 8.51 -51.91
N GLU A 291 -4.01 9.20 -52.61
CA GLU A 291 -4.38 10.17 -53.65
C GLU A 291 -5.18 9.52 -54.78
N ILE A 292 -4.69 8.39 -55.30
CA ILE A 292 -5.38 7.62 -56.36
C ILE A 292 -6.76 7.18 -55.89
N LEU A 293 -6.91 6.69 -54.65
CA LEU A 293 -8.20 6.31 -54.08
C LEU A 293 -9.16 7.51 -54.00
N VAL A 294 -8.69 8.68 -53.57
CA VAL A 294 -9.50 9.90 -53.51
C VAL A 294 -9.94 10.34 -54.91
N LEU A 295 -9.03 10.32 -55.89
CA LEU A 295 -9.34 10.65 -57.28
C LEU A 295 -10.36 9.66 -57.87
N TYR A 296 -10.20 8.37 -57.59
CA TYR A 296 -11.12 7.33 -58.02
C TYR A 296 -12.53 7.55 -57.43
N VAL A 297 -12.64 7.79 -56.12
CA VAL A 297 -13.93 8.06 -55.46
C VAL A 297 -14.58 9.33 -56.01
N LYS A 298 -13.80 10.39 -56.27
CA LYS A 298 -14.30 11.60 -56.94
C LYS A 298 -14.82 11.30 -58.34
N HIS A 299 -14.11 10.49 -59.11
CA HIS A 299 -14.51 10.13 -60.46
C HIS A 299 -15.78 9.27 -60.48
N VAL A 300 -15.87 8.28 -59.59
CA VAL A 300 -17.06 7.42 -59.45
C VAL A 300 -18.27 8.23 -58.97
N SER A 301 -18.10 9.09 -57.96
CA SER A 301 -19.20 9.95 -57.50
C SER A 301 -19.67 10.93 -58.58
N ALA A 302 -18.76 11.52 -59.36
CA ALA A 302 -19.10 12.35 -60.51
C ALA A 302 -19.81 11.55 -61.61
N TYR A 303 -19.35 10.34 -61.91
CA TYR A 303 -20.00 9.44 -62.88
C TYR A 303 -21.42 9.06 -62.45
N ILE A 304 -21.61 8.72 -61.17
CA ILE A 304 -22.94 8.43 -60.59
C ILE A 304 -23.83 9.67 -60.67
N PHE A 305 -23.32 10.86 -60.31
CA PHE A 305 -24.07 12.11 -60.40
C PHE A 305 -24.48 12.43 -61.85
N PHE A 306 -23.60 12.20 -62.82
CA PHE A 306 -23.89 12.43 -64.24
C PHE A 306 -24.93 11.44 -64.79
N ARG A 307 -24.85 10.15 -64.39
CA ARG A 307 -25.88 9.13 -64.67
C ARG A 307 -27.25 9.47 -64.08
N PHE A 308 -27.28 10.01 -62.85
CA PHE A 308 -28.52 10.49 -62.22
C PHE A 308 -29.09 11.71 -62.95
N LYS A 309 -28.23 12.63 -63.40
CA LYS A 309 -28.64 13.81 -64.17
C LYS A 309 -29.20 13.43 -65.55
N GLN A 310 -28.61 12.46 -66.24
CA GLN A 310 -29.14 11.94 -67.51
C GLN A 310 -30.50 11.25 -67.35
N LYS A 311 -30.74 10.52 -66.24
CA LYS A 311 -32.07 9.93 -65.95
C LYS A 311 -33.16 10.97 -65.66
N MET A 312 -32.80 12.20 -65.25
CA MET A 312 -33.74 13.32 -65.08
C MET A 312 -33.97 14.13 -66.37
N VAL A 313 -33.19 13.89 -67.44
CA VAL A 313 -33.31 14.57 -68.75
C VAL A 313 -33.68 13.56 -69.84
N SER A 314 -34.58 12.61 -69.54
CA SER A 314 -35.43 12.00 -70.57
C SER A 314 -36.72 12.81 -70.63
N PRO A 315 -36.96 13.58 -71.70
CA PRO A 315 -38.23 14.26 -71.89
C PRO A 315 -39.30 13.22 -72.20
N VAL A 316 -40.50 13.44 -71.63
CA VAL A 316 -41.78 12.90 -72.11
C VAL A 316 -41.99 13.29 -73.56
#